data_AF-A0A4Q7FAK5-F1
#
_entry.id   AF-A0A4Q7FAK5-F1
#
_cell.length_a   1.000
_cell.length_b   1.000
_cell.length_c   1.000
_cell.angle_alpha   90.00
_cell.angle_beta   90.00
_cell.angle_gamma   90.00
#
_symmetry.space_group_name_H-M   'P 1'
#
loop_
_entity.id
_entity.type
_entity.pdbx_description
1 polymer ?
#
loop_
_entity_poly.entity_id
_entity_poly.type
_entity_poly.pdbx_seq_one_letter_code
_entity_poly.pdbx_strand_id
1 'polypeptide(L)'
;MREGEASVLVAGENARRVNVRHFVNRRRFIQATSSAIAVGTISSAARVSAASGELRLNMSAGNFADAIISAFVKPFEAETGIKVTPVYQDINPAQVGLMVKTNSVTIDAVLVSQPSALSLAASDYLEKIDYSIHKQQE
;
A
#
# COMPACT_ATOMS: atom_id res chain seq x y z
N MET A 1 45.73 -21.19 -57.84
CA MET A 1 47.08 -20.65 -58.14
C MET A 1 47.78 -20.49 -56.80
N ARG A 2 48.67 -21.43 -56.44
CA ARG A 2 50.14 -21.27 -56.42
C ARG A 2 50.55 -20.02 -55.62
N GLU A 3 50.85 -20.17 -54.32
CA GLU A 3 52.19 -20.50 -53.77
C GLU A 3 53.26 -19.47 -54.17
N GLY A 4 53.84 -18.83 -53.15
CA GLY A 4 54.98 -17.94 -53.23
C GLY A 4 55.79 -18.07 -51.95
N GLU A 5 56.87 -18.84 -52.05
CA GLU A 5 57.82 -19.27 -51.03
C GLU A 5 58.48 -18.14 -50.23
N ALA A 6 58.95 -18.42 -49.00
CA ALA A 6 60.38 -18.62 -48.76
C ALA A 6 60.74 -18.84 -47.28
N SER A 7 61.67 -19.79 -47.12
CA SER A 7 62.74 -19.86 -46.12
C SER A 7 62.52 -20.56 -44.78
N VAL A 8 63.46 -21.49 -44.58
CA VAL A 8 63.60 -22.53 -43.58
C VAL A 8 64.54 -22.07 -42.45
N LEU A 9 64.43 -22.79 -41.32
CA LEU A 9 65.41 -22.97 -40.24
C LEU A 9 65.33 -21.99 -39.05
N VAL A 10 64.98 -22.51 -37.86
CA VAL A 10 65.94 -22.80 -36.77
C VAL A 10 65.17 -23.38 -35.57
N ALA A 11 65.82 -24.34 -34.93
CA ALA A 11 65.39 -25.14 -33.79
C ALA A 11 65.18 -24.33 -32.48
N GLY A 12 64.43 -24.94 -31.56
CA GLY A 12 64.60 -24.72 -30.13
C GLY A 12 63.51 -23.91 -29.41
N GLU A 13 62.87 -24.58 -28.45
CA GLU A 13 62.62 -24.06 -27.10
C GLU A 13 61.27 -23.36 -26.77
N ASN A 14 60.64 -23.95 -25.74
CA ASN A 14 59.73 -23.40 -24.72
C ASN A 14 58.28 -22.99 -25.06
N ALA A 15 57.39 -23.93 -24.71
CA ALA A 15 56.19 -23.77 -23.88
C ALA A 15 55.50 -22.40 -23.88
N ARG A 16 54.32 -22.31 -24.52
CA ARG A 16 53.37 -21.22 -24.28
C ARG A 16 51.95 -21.75 -24.07
N ARG A 17 51.41 -21.34 -22.92
CA ARG A 17 50.09 -21.65 -22.33
C ARG A 17 48.96 -21.45 -23.34
N VAL A 18 48.09 -22.46 -23.48
CA VAL A 18 46.81 -22.34 -24.18
C VAL A 18 45.81 -21.65 -23.25
N ASN A 19 45.31 -20.49 -23.67
CA ASN A 19 44.26 -19.74 -23.00
C ASN A 19 42.92 -20.06 -23.68
N VAL A 20 42.08 -20.88 -23.05
CA VAL A 20 40.75 -21.25 -23.58
C VAL A 20 39.70 -20.27 -23.07
N ARG A 21 39.31 -19.31 -23.93
CA ARG A 21 38.15 -18.44 -23.69
C ARG A 21 36.86 -19.23 -23.95
N HIS A 22 36.09 -19.49 -22.89
CA HIS A 22 34.77 -20.11 -22.97
C HIS A 22 33.74 -19.04 -23.36
N PHE A 23 33.23 -19.08 -24.58
CA PHE A 23 32.07 -18.27 -24.99
C PHE A 23 30.77 -18.95 -24.56
N VAL A 24 30.18 -18.49 -23.45
CA VAL A 24 28.84 -18.93 -23.04
C VAL A 24 27.80 -18.31 -23.97
N ASN A 25 27.07 -19.16 -24.68
CA ASN A 25 26.01 -18.78 -25.62
C ASN A 25 24.73 -18.39 -24.86
N ARG A 26 24.44 -17.08 -24.78
CA ARG A 26 23.28 -16.48 -24.06
C ARG A 26 21.91 -17.04 -24.52
N ARG A 27 21.83 -17.62 -25.71
CA ARG A 27 20.59 -18.16 -26.31
C ARG A 27 20.18 -19.53 -25.76
N ARG A 28 21.05 -20.23 -25.03
CA ARG A 28 20.76 -21.56 -24.46
C ARG A 28 20.28 -21.51 -23.01
N PHE A 29 20.24 -20.32 -22.39
CA PHE A 29 19.82 -20.15 -21.00
C PHE A 29 18.30 -19.90 -20.83
N ILE A 30 17.58 -19.53 -21.89
CA ILE A 30 16.16 -19.13 -21.80
C ILE A 30 15.17 -20.31 -22.02
N GLN A 31 15.65 -21.55 -22.25
CA GLN A 31 14.74 -22.70 -22.47
C GLN A 31 14.51 -23.61 -21.25
N ALA A 32 14.98 -23.26 -20.05
CA ALA A 32 14.95 -24.17 -18.90
C ALA A 32 14.31 -23.59 -17.63
N THR A 33 13.20 -22.84 -17.77
CA THR A 33 12.37 -22.42 -16.62
C THR A 33 10.89 -22.43 -16.99
N SER A 34 10.39 -23.57 -17.47
CA SER A 34 8.95 -23.88 -17.41
C SER A 34 8.66 -24.49 -16.04
N SER A 35 8.54 -23.63 -15.03
CA SER A 35 8.08 -23.99 -13.68
C SER A 35 6.86 -23.15 -13.36
N ALA A 36 5.76 -23.82 -13.04
CA ALA A 36 4.41 -23.29 -12.93
C ALA A 36 4.29 -21.97 -12.14
N ILE A 37 3.72 -20.94 -12.77
CA ILE A 37 3.11 -19.84 -12.03
C ILE A 37 1.81 -20.42 -11.46
N ALA A 38 1.83 -20.85 -10.20
CA ALA A 38 0.61 -20.98 -9.45
C ALA A 38 -0.02 -19.57 -9.41
N VAL A 39 -1.09 -19.36 -10.18
CA VAL A 39 -1.93 -18.17 -10.09
C VAL A 39 -2.66 -18.27 -8.75
N GLY A 40 -1.96 -17.91 -7.68
CA GLY A 40 -2.59 -17.58 -6.42
C GLY A 40 -3.33 -16.27 -6.67
N THR A 41 -4.64 -16.35 -6.88
CA THR A 41 -5.50 -15.17 -6.77
C THR A 41 -5.30 -14.63 -5.35
N ILE A 42 -4.48 -13.59 -5.18
CA ILE A 42 -4.55 -12.76 -3.98
C ILE A 42 -5.92 -12.09 -4.08
N SER A 43 -6.94 -12.77 -3.56
CA SER A 43 -8.20 -12.12 -3.23
C SER A 43 -7.85 -11.13 -2.13
N SER A 44 -7.43 -9.92 -2.51
CA SER A 44 -7.48 -8.76 -1.62
C SER A 44 -8.94 -8.39 -1.44
N ALA A 45 -9.74 -9.31 -0.92
CA ALA A 45 -10.72 -8.91 0.06
C ALA A 45 -9.89 -8.55 1.29
N ALA A 46 -9.31 -7.34 1.28
CA ALA A 46 -9.04 -6.64 2.51
C ALA A 46 -10.42 -6.52 3.16
N ARG A 47 -10.76 -7.53 3.95
CA ARG A 47 -11.86 -7.42 4.88
C ARG A 47 -11.41 -6.26 5.75
N VAL A 48 -12.11 -5.14 5.61
CA VAL A 48 -12.09 -4.09 6.62
C VAL A 48 -12.34 -4.83 7.92
N SER A 49 -11.27 -5.13 8.66
CA SER A 49 -11.41 -5.42 10.06
C SER A 49 -11.84 -4.08 10.63
N ALA A 50 -13.15 -3.85 10.67
CA ALA A 50 -13.72 -3.23 11.84
C ALA A 50 -13.16 -4.06 12.99
N ALA A 51 -12.14 -3.54 13.67
CA ALA A 51 -11.63 -4.17 14.87
C ALA A 51 -12.86 -4.31 15.76
N SER A 52 -13.35 -5.54 15.92
CA SER A 52 -14.67 -5.80 16.47
C SER A 52 -14.76 -5.18 17.86
N GLY A 53 -15.45 -4.05 17.97
CA GLY A 53 -15.66 -3.32 19.22
C GLY A 53 -14.99 -1.94 19.37
N GLU A 54 -14.26 -1.44 18.37
CA GLU A 54 -13.58 -0.13 18.48
C GLU A 54 -13.92 0.82 17.30
N LEU A 55 -14.24 2.08 17.63
CA LEU A 55 -14.48 3.19 16.71
C LEU A 55 -13.28 4.12 16.67
N ARG A 56 -12.59 4.22 15.54
CA ARG A 56 -11.45 5.14 15.34
C ARG A 56 -11.93 6.52 14.91
N LEU A 57 -11.81 7.47 15.81
CA LEU A 57 -12.28 8.85 15.63
C LEU A 57 -11.10 9.79 15.38
N ASN A 58 -11.03 10.38 14.19
CA ASN A 58 -10.05 11.41 13.89
C ASN A 58 -10.47 12.76 14.49
N MET A 59 -9.54 13.40 15.19
CA MET A 59 -9.69 14.76 15.72
C MET A 59 -8.33 15.43 15.91
N SER A 60 -8.32 16.76 15.96
CA SER A 60 -7.15 17.51 16.40
C SER A 60 -6.97 17.40 17.91
N ALA A 61 -5.74 17.54 18.41
CA ALA A 61 -5.40 17.40 19.82
C ALA A 61 -5.70 18.66 20.66
N GLY A 62 -5.32 18.64 21.94
CA GLY A 62 -5.43 19.78 22.87
C GLY A 62 -6.83 19.97 23.45
N ASN A 63 -7.14 21.18 23.93
CA ASN A 63 -8.38 21.46 24.67
C ASN A 63 -9.65 21.12 23.88
N PHE A 64 -9.59 21.17 22.54
CA PHE A 64 -10.70 20.75 21.69
C PHE A 64 -10.95 19.24 21.81
N ALA A 65 -9.90 18.41 21.75
CA ALA A 65 -10.01 16.97 22.00
C ALA A 65 -10.58 16.70 23.40
N ASP A 66 -10.08 17.39 24.42
CA ASP A 66 -10.55 17.19 25.80
C ASP A 66 -12.05 17.47 25.96
N ALA A 67 -12.52 18.52 25.28
CA ALA A 67 -13.94 18.87 25.24
C ALA A 67 -14.76 17.80 24.51
N ILE A 68 -14.34 17.35 23.32
CA ILE A 68 -15.03 16.30 22.56
C ILE A 68 -15.05 14.98 23.34
N ILE A 69 -13.95 14.62 23.97
CA ILE A 69 -13.83 13.39 24.75
C ILE A 69 -14.79 13.41 25.94
N SER A 70 -14.85 14.53 26.65
CA SER A 70 -15.69 14.65 27.83
C SER A 70 -17.18 14.76 27.50
N ALA A 71 -17.53 15.50 26.44
CA ALA A 71 -18.92 15.77 26.09
C ALA A 71 -19.58 14.64 25.26
N PHE A 72 -18.83 13.94 24.42
CA PHE A 72 -19.39 12.97 23.47
C PHE A 72 -18.81 11.58 23.63
N VAL A 73 -17.49 11.45 23.69
CA VAL A 73 -16.84 10.13 23.66
C VAL A 73 -17.14 9.34 24.94
N LYS A 74 -16.87 9.90 26.13
CA LYS A 74 -17.10 9.19 27.39
C LYS A 74 -18.56 8.77 27.58
N PRO A 75 -19.57 9.64 27.33
CA PRO A 75 -20.97 9.21 27.37
C PRO A 75 -21.29 8.10 26.37
N PHE A 76 -20.81 8.21 25.13
CA PHE A 76 -21.01 7.18 24.11
C PHE A 76 -20.42 5.83 24.52
N GLU A 77 -19.18 5.79 25.02
CA GLU A 77 -18.55 4.56 25.50
C GLU A 77 -19.33 3.95 26.67
N ALA A 78 -19.82 4.78 27.60
CA ALA A 78 -20.56 4.32 28.77
C ALA A 78 -21.95 3.74 28.42
N GLU A 79 -22.64 4.32 27.45
CA GLU A 79 -23.98 3.88 27.03
C GLU A 79 -23.93 2.65 26.11
N THR A 80 -22.96 2.62 25.19
CA THR A 80 -22.92 1.59 24.13
C THR A 80 -21.97 0.44 24.43
N GLY A 81 -20.99 0.65 25.32
CA GLY A 81 -19.89 -0.28 25.54
C GLY A 81 -18.88 -0.34 24.38
N ILE A 82 -19.05 0.46 23.32
CA ILE A 82 -18.12 0.54 22.19
C ILE A 82 -16.94 1.42 22.58
N LYS A 83 -15.72 0.93 22.38
CA LYS A 83 -14.53 1.72 22.66
C LYS A 83 -14.27 2.73 21.55
N VAL A 84 -13.82 3.93 21.90
CA VAL A 84 -13.42 4.96 20.93
C VAL A 84 -11.91 5.15 20.98
N THR A 85 -11.31 4.90 19.82
CA THR A 85 -9.94 5.17 19.34
C THR A 85 -9.62 6.59 18.89
N PRO A 86 -9.26 7.60 19.71
CA PRO A 86 -8.90 8.90 19.15
C PRO A 86 -7.61 8.82 18.32
N VAL A 87 -7.67 9.28 17.07
CA VAL A 87 -6.52 9.41 16.17
C VAL A 87 -6.18 10.89 16.05
N TYR A 88 -5.20 11.34 16.85
CA TYR A 88 -4.73 12.72 16.90
C TYR A 88 -3.85 13.06 15.70
N GLN A 89 -4.49 13.32 14.57
CA GLN A 89 -3.83 13.70 13.34
C GLN A 89 -4.67 14.75 12.64
N ASP A 90 -4.05 15.85 12.21
CA ASP A 90 -4.73 16.77 11.32
C ASP A 90 -4.77 16.14 9.92
N ILE A 91 -5.97 15.71 9.51
CA ILE A 91 -6.20 15.08 8.21
C ILE A 91 -6.92 16.06 7.31
N ASN A 92 -6.35 16.28 6.12
CA ASN A 92 -6.98 17.10 5.10
C ASN A 92 -7.82 16.25 4.12
N PRO A 93 -8.72 16.88 3.32
CA PRO A 93 -9.57 16.15 2.40
C PRO A 93 -8.82 15.29 1.36
N ALA A 94 -7.64 15.73 0.92
CA ALA A 94 -6.83 14.98 -0.04
C ALA A 94 -6.30 13.67 0.55
N GLN A 95 -5.92 13.67 1.84
CA GLN A 95 -5.52 12.46 2.55
C GLN A 95 -6.67 11.48 2.74
N VAL A 96 -7.88 11.95 3.04
CA VAL A 96 -9.09 11.10 3.08
C VAL A 96 -9.34 10.48 1.70
N GLY A 97 -9.33 11.29 0.64
CA GLY A 97 -9.51 10.80 -0.72
C GLY A 97 -8.43 9.80 -1.14
N LEU A 98 -7.19 9.98 -0.70
CA LEU A 98 -6.12 9.02 -0.92
C LEU A 98 -6.42 7.69 -0.23
N MET A 99 -6.76 7.70 1.07
CA MET A 99 -7.10 6.49 1.83
C MET A 99 -8.22 5.68 1.18
N VAL A 100 -9.27 6.37 0.69
CA VAL A 100 -10.39 5.72 -0.02
C VAL A 100 -9.90 5.11 -1.34
N LYS A 101 -9.15 5.87 -2.16
CA LYS A 101 -8.64 5.42 -3.46
C LYS A 101 -7.69 4.24 -3.38
N THR A 102 -6.84 4.20 -2.37
CA THR A 102 -5.87 3.11 -2.16
C THR A 102 -6.43 1.95 -1.35
N ASN A 103 -7.73 2.00 -1.00
CA ASN A 103 -8.39 1.01 -0.15
C ASN A 103 -7.62 0.76 1.16
N SER A 104 -7.15 1.85 1.78
CA SER A 104 -6.34 1.85 3.00
C SER A 104 -6.95 2.76 4.05
N VAL A 105 -8.27 2.69 4.20
CA VAL A 105 -9.02 3.43 5.23
C VAL A 105 -8.69 2.85 6.60
N THR A 106 -8.29 3.71 7.52
CA THR A 106 -7.89 3.33 8.89
C THR A 106 -8.65 4.13 9.96
N ILE A 107 -9.60 4.96 9.55
CA ILE A 107 -10.37 5.86 10.40
C ILE A 107 -11.83 5.68 10.04
N ASP A 108 -12.67 5.55 11.05
CA ASP A 108 -14.10 5.28 10.87
C ASP A 108 -14.92 6.57 10.83
N ALA A 109 -14.50 7.59 11.59
CA ALA A 109 -15.16 8.89 11.62
C ALA A 109 -14.15 10.04 11.66
N VAL A 110 -14.46 11.15 10.98
CA VAL A 110 -13.59 12.33 10.89
C VAL A 110 -14.27 13.58 11.42
N LEU A 111 -13.60 14.34 12.29
CA LEU A 111 -14.00 15.71 12.64
C LEU A 111 -13.35 16.68 11.66
N VAL A 112 -14.12 17.16 10.70
CA VAL A 112 -13.68 18.14 9.70
C VAL A 112 -14.60 19.35 9.68
N SER A 113 -14.10 20.46 9.15
CA SER A 113 -14.93 21.65 8.91
C SER A 113 -16.02 21.37 7.86
N GLN A 114 -17.11 22.13 7.90
CA GLN A 114 -18.22 21.98 6.95
C GLN A 114 -17.78 22.10 5.47
N PRO A 115 -16.91 23.04 5.05
CA PRO A 115 -16.43 23.09 3.67
C PRO A 115 -15.66 21.82 3.25
N SER A 116 -14.87 21.25 4.17
CA SER A 116 -14.16 20.00 3.94
C SER A 116 -15.13 18.82 3.80
N ALA A 117 -16.14 18.73 4.66
CA ALA A 117 -17.18 17.70 4.58
C ALA A 117 -17.93 17.75 3.24
N LEU A 118 -18.31 18.95 2.77
CA LEU A 118 -18.98 19.13 1.48
C LEU A 118 -18.08 18.71 0.30
N SER A 119 -16.80 19.05 0.35
CA SER A 119 -15.83 18.68 -0.69
C SER A 119 -15.61 17.17 -0.77
N LEU A 120 -15.54 16.51 0.39
CA LEU A 120 -15.40 15.05 0.49
C LEU A 120 -16.66 14.32 0.02
N ALA A 121 -17.84 14.81 0.40
CA ALA A 121 -19.13 14.25 -0.03
C ALA A 121 -19.31 14.40 -1.55
N ALA A 122 -18.96 15.55 -2.13
CA ALA A 122 -19.03 15.77 -3.58
C ALA A 122 -18.08 14.86 -4.38
N SER A 123 -17.08 14.27 -3.72
CA SER A 123 -16.11 13.35 -4.33
C SER A 123 -16.41 11.88 -4.01
N ASP A 124 -17.58 11.57 -3.43
CA ASP A 124 -17.97 10.21 -2.99
C ASP A 124 -16.97 9.54 -2.03
N TYR A 125 -16.25 10.32 -1.21
CA TYR A 125 -15.30 9.80 -0.22
C TYR A 125 -15.90 9.60 1.18
N LEU A 126 -17.18 9.95 1.38
CA LEU A 126 -17.89 9.74 2.63
C LEU A 126 -19.06 8.82 2.40
N GLU A 127 -19.31 7.92 3.37
CA GLU A 127 -20.53 7.13 3.38
C GLU A 127 -21.75 8.03 3.65
N LYS A 128 -22.90 7.66 3.08
CA LYS A 128 -24.16 8.34 3.38
C LYS A 128 -24.55 8.04 4.83
N ILE A 129 -24.88 9.09 5.58
CA ILE A 129 -25.39 8.93 6.94
C ILE A 129 -26.73 8.19 6.87
N ASP A 130 -26.83 7.09 7.62
CA ASP A 130 -28.10 6.42 7.84
C ASP A 130 -28.95 7.24 8.82
N TYR A 131 -29.96 7.93 8.30
CA TYR A 131 -30.87 8.75 9.12
C TYR A 131 -32.04 7.95 9.71
N SER A 132 -32.18 6.66 9.39
CA SER A 132 -33.29 5.85 9.93
C SER A 132 -33.19 5.66 11.46
N ILE A 133 -31.98 5.78 12.02
CA ILE A 133 -31.71 5.71 13.46
C ILE A 133 -31.99 7.02 14.19
N HIS A 134 -32.19 8.13 13.49
CA HIS A 134 -32.44 9.43 14.10
C HIS A 134 -33.93 9.57 14.45
N LYS A 135 -34.28 9.40 15.73
CA LYS A 135 -35.61 9.82 16.22
C LYS A 135 -35.66 11.33 16.28
N GLN A 136 -36.44 11.97 15.41
CA GLN A 136 -36.82 13.37 15.62
C GLN A 136 -37.63 13.42 16.93
N GLN A 137 -37.03 13.95 17.99
CA GLN A 137 -37.78 14.37 19.15
C GLN A 137 -38.44 15.70 18.80
N GLU A 138 -39.77 15.72 18.88
CA GLU A 138 -40.65 16.89 18.74
C GLU A 138 -40.59 17.76 19.99
#